data_AF-A0A957IA35-F1
#
_entry.id   AF-A0A957IA35-F1
#
_cell.length_a   1.000
_cell.length_b   1.000
_cell.length_c   1.000
_cell.angle_alpha   90.00
_cell.angle_beta   90.00
_cell.angle_gamma   90.00
#
_symmetry.space_group_name_H-M   'P 1'
#
loop_
_entity.id
_entity.type
_entity.pdbx_description
1 polymer ?
#
loop_
_entity_poly.entity_id
_entity_poly.type
_entity_poly.pdbx_seq_one_letter_code
_entity_poly.pdbx_strand_id
1 'polypeptide(L)'
;MAFRVAIGEFPNDAAAYAGLGESCLGLKQLDRALDCFKLAARYSKGDMRYLRSVADIQERQGQLAEAARTYLAIGEIFLKQRKLEEAIGNWERSIRLDSSLLGSHKRLAMVFQRLGRTRDAVREYLAIARILQMRGDDKKALQMCQAALRLDPGNQDVLTAVELIRHGESAFK
;
A
#
# COMPACT_ATOMS: atom_id res chain seq x y z
N MET A 1 20.94 27.74 -5.54
CA MET A 1 22.33 27.33 -5.87
C MET A 1 22.97 26.47 -4.79
N ALA A 2 22.74 26.74 -3.49
CA ALA A 2 23.31 25.98 -2.37
C ALA A 2 23.14 24.44 -2.46
N PHE A 3 21.94 23.93 -2.72
CA PHE A 3 21.73 22.47 -2.71
C PHE A 3 22.39 21.71 -3.87
N ARG A 4 22.58 22.37 -5.04
CA ARG A 4 23.29 21.74 -6.17
C ARG A 4 24.79 21.58 -5.87
N VAL A 5 25.37 22.54 -5.15
CA VAL A 5 26.75 22.46 -4.66
C VAL A 5 26.85 21.36 -3.60
N ALA A 6 25.91 21.31 -2.66
CA ALA A 6 25.87 20.27 -1.62
C ALA A 6 25.78 18.84 -2.18
N ILE A 7 25.02 18.61 -3.26
CA ILE A 7 24.98 17.29 -3.94
C ILE A 7 26.29 16.95 -4.64
N GLY A 8 27.01 17.95 -5.14
CA GLY A 8 28.33 17.76 -5.73
C GLY A 8 29.38 17.31 -4.70
N GLU A 9 29.30 17.85 -3.48
CA GLU A 9 30.23 17.54 -2.39
C GLU A 9 29.80 16.28 -1.60
N PHE A 10 28.50 16.09 -1.42
CA PHE A 10 27.91 14.99 -0.65
C PHE A 10 26.74 14.35 -1.45
N PRO A 11 27.03 13.48 -2.43
CA PRO A 11 26.02 12.92 -3.33
C PRO A 11 24.99 11.99 -2.66
N ASN A 12 25.19 11.65 -1.38
CA ASN A 12 24.30 10.80 -0.59
C ASN A 12 23.62 11.56 0.56
N ASP A 13 23.68 12.90 0.59
CA ASP A 13 23.01 13.68 1.63
C ASP A 13 21.51 13.83 1.34
N ALA A 14 20.68 13.16 2.16
CA ALA A 14 19.23 13.23 2.06
C ALA A 14 18.69 14.66 2.26
N ALA A 15 19.33 15.48 3.10
CA ALA A 15 18.88 16.84 3.38
C ALA A 15 19.06 17.76 2.17
N ALA A 16 20.16 17.60 1.42
CA ALA A 16 20.39 18.34 0.18
C ALA A 16 19.32 18.05 -0.88
N TYR A 17 18.95 16.77 -1.06
CA TYR A 17 17.86 16.40 -1.96
C TYR A 17 16.50 16.88 -1.47
N ALA A 18 16.23 16.83 -0.17
CA ALA A 18 14.99 17.34 0.40
C ALA A 18 14.83 18.85 0.15
N GLY A 19 15.90 19.64 0.35
CA GLY A 19 15.88 21.07 0.10
C GLY A 19 15.66 21.44 -1.38
N LEU A 20 16.24 20.65 -2.31
CA LEU A 20 15.90 20.77 -3.74
C LEU A 20 14.43 20.41 -4.01
N GLY A 21 13.92 19.35 -3.39
CA GLY A 21 12.53 18.92 -3.53
C GLY A 21 11.56 20.00 -3.09
N GLU A 22 11.79 20.60 -1.92
CA GLU A 22 11.00 21.73 -1.39
C GLU A 22 11.07 22.95 -2.31
N SER A 23 12.26 23.29 -2.82
CA SER A 23 12.43 24.40 -3.78
C SER A 23 11.66 24.16 -5.09
N CYS A 24 11.74 22.94 -5.64
CA CYS A 24 11.00 22.57 -6.86
C CYS A 24 9.49 22.57 -6.63
N LEU A 25 9.04 22.12 -5.45
CA LEU A 25 7.63 22.12 -5.08
C LEU A 25 7.05 23.53 -4.99
N GLY A 26 7.79 24.48 -4.40
CA GLY A 26 7.43 25.91 -4.38
C GLY A 26 7.32 26.52 -5.77
N LEU A 27 8.14 26.07 -6.71
CA LEU A 27 8.09 26.44 -8.14
C LEU A 27 7.04 25.64 -8.94
N LYS A 28 6.22 24.81 -8.29
CA LYS A 28 5.23 23.91 -8.91
C LYS A 28 5.82 22.91 -9.92
N GLN A 29 7.12 22.64 -9.85
CA GLN A 29 7.82 21.65 -10.67
C GLN A 29 7.66 20.25 -10.04
N LEU A 30 6.45 19.70 -10.12
CA LEU A 30 6.08 18.46 -9.40
C LEU A 30 6.95 17.26 -9.76
N ASP A 31 7.32 17.08 -11.03
CA ASP A 31 8.17 15.95 -11.46
C ASP A 31 9.56 16.02 -10.82
N ARG A 32 10.21 17.19 -10.87
CA ARG A 32 11.53 17.39 -10.25
C ARG A 32 11.45 17.27 -8.73
N ALA A 33 10.40 17.80 -8.13
CA ALA A 33 10.18 17.65 -6.69
C ALA A 33 10.05 16.18 -6.30
N LEU A 34 9.29 15.40 -7.07
CA LEU A 34 9.09 13.96 -6.86
C LEU A 34 10.41 13.20 -6.91
N ASP A 35 11.24 13.44 -7.93
CA ASP A 35 12.54 12.78 -8.06
C ASP A 35 13.47 13.12 -6.88
N CYS A 36 13.49 14.40 -6.49
CA CYS A 36 14.28 14.84 -5.33
C CYS A 36 13.82 14.17 -4.03
N PHE A 37 12.50 14.10 -3.77
CA PHE A 37 11.99 13.45 -2.56
C PHE A 37 12.18 11.93 -2.57
N LYS A 38 12.12 11.27 -3.74
CA LYS A 38 12.47 9.85 -3.87
C LYS A 38 13.93 9.60 -3.52
N LEU A 39 14.85 10.46 -3.98
CA LEU A 39 16.26 10.39 -3.62
C LEU A 39 16.49 10.66 -2.13
N ALA A 40 15.84 11.69 -1.57
CA ALA A 40 15.90 11.98 -0.15
C ALA A 40 15.43 10.78 0.69
N ALA A 41 14.29 10.18 0.35
CA ALA A 41 13.79 8.96 1.00
C ALA A 41 14.77 7.79 0.87
N ARG A 42 15.40 7.61 -0.30
CA ARG A 42 16.38 6.54 -0.51
C ARG A 42 17.61 6.71 0.39
N TYR A 43 18.19 7.90 0.42
CA TYR A 43 19.42 8.17 1.17
C TYR A 43 19.21 8.25 2.67
N SER A 44 18.01 8.62 3.12
CA SER A 44 17.62 8.55 4.53
C SER A 44 17.19 7.15 5.00
N LYS A 45 17.36 6.12 4.16
CA LYS A 45 16.93 4.73 4.41
C LYS A 45 15.42 4.61 4.71
N GLY A 46 14.62 5.41 4.01
CA GLY A 46 13.16 5.38 4.07
C GLY A 46 12.57 6.27 5.15
N ASP A 47 13.16 7.45 5.40
CA ASP A 47 12.51 8.44 6.27
C ASP A 47 11.10 8.75 5.74
N MET A 48 10.13 8.50 6.61
CA MET A 48 8.72 8.65 6.34
C MET A 48 8.33 10.07 5.93
N ARG A 49 9.05 11.11 6.39
CA ARG A 49 8.77 12.50 6.00
C ARG A 49 8.83 12.66 4.49
N TYR A 50 9.86 12.10 3.85
CA TYR A 50 10.04 12.20 2.40
C TYR A 50 9.09 11.26 1.65
N LEU A 51 8.81 10.07 2.20
CA LEU A 51 7.80 9.18 1.62
C LEU A 51 6.40 9.82 1.59
N ARG A 52 6.03 10.61 2.60
CA ARG A 52 4.77 11.38 2.58
C ARG A 52 4.77 12.41 1.46
N SER A 53 5.85 13.17 1.28
CA SER A 53 5.97 14.11 0.15
C SER A 53 5.90 13.40 -1.21
N VAL A 54 6.50 12.21 -1.34
CA VAL A 54 6.39 11.38 -2.54
C VAL A 54 4.94 10.97 -2.79
N ALA A 55 4.23 10.45 -1.79
CA ALA A 55 2.84 10.02 -1.92
C ALA A 55 1.91 11.19 -2.30
N ASP A 56 2.05 12.33 -1.62
CA ASP A 56 1.24 13.52 -1.87
C ASP A 56 1.41 14.05 -3.31
N ILE A 57 2.64 14.06 -3.82
CA ILE A 57 2.91 14.48 -5.20
C ILE A 57 2.36 13.47 -6.20
N GLN A 58 2.54 12.16 -5.95
CA GLN A 58 1.98 11.10 -6.79
C GLN A 58 0.46 11.21 -6.90
N GLU A 59 -0.24 11.44 -5.77
CA GLU A 59 -1.69 11.68 -5.78
C GLU A 59 -2.07 12.91 -6.62
N ARG A 60 -1.36 14.04 -6.45
CA ARG A 60 -1.62 15.27 -7.23
C ARG A 60 -1.40 15.09 -8.73
N GLN A 61 -0.50 14.18 -9.11
CA GLN A 61 -0.21 13.85 -10.51
C GLN A 61 -1.11 12.74 -11.07
N GLY A 62 -2.04 12.20 -10.27
CA GLY A 62 -2.89 11.08 -10.69
C GLY A 62 -2.17 9.74 -10.80
N GLN A 63 -0.95 9.63 -10.26
CA GLN A 63 -0.16 8.37 -10.19
C GLN A 63 -0.67 7.50 -9.03
N LEU A 64 -1.95 7.09 -9.09
CA LEU A 64 -2.66 6.48 -7.96
C LEU A 64 -2.05 5.13 -7.55
N ALA A 65 -1.63 4.31 -8.52
CA ALA A 65 -1.02 3.01 -8.24
C ALA A 65 0.35 3.16 -7.54
N GLU A 66 1.16 4.14 -7.95
CA GLU A 66 2.42 4.48 -7.29
C GLU A 66 2.18 5.04 -5.89
N ALA A 67 1.23 5.95 -5.74
CA ALA A 67 0.84 6.51 -4.44
C ALA A 67 0.38 5.39 -3.49
N ALA A 68 -0.43 4.45 -3.96
CA ALA A 68 -0.88 3.30 -3.19
C ALA A 68 0.29 2.46 -2.67
N ARG A 69 1.31 2.21 -3.49
CA ARG A 69 2.53 1.50 -3.07
C ARG A 69 3.33 2.29 -2.04
N THR A 70 3.40 3.61 -2.17
CA THR A 70 4.06 4.48 -1.19
C THR A 70 3.33 4.46 0.16
N TYR A 71 2.00 4.56 0.18
CA TYR A 71 1.20 4.43 1.41
C TYR A 71 1.34 3.06 2.05
N LEU A 72 1.41 1.98 1.27
CA LEU A 72 1.72 0.65 1.79
C LEU A 72 3.06 0.65 2.54
N ALA A 73 4.11 1.21 1.94
CA ALA A 73 5.44 1.31 2.57
C ALA A 73 5.43 2.16 3.85
N ILE A 74 4.68 3.26 3.87
CA ILE A 74 4.50 4.08 5.09
C ILE A 74 3.82 3.26 6.20
N GLY A 75 2.78 2.48 5.86
CA GLY A 75 2.12 1.58 6.80
C GLY A 75 3.08 0.54 7.39
N GLU A 76 3.99 -0.02 6.59
CA GLU A 76 5.04 -0.93 7.09
C GLU A 76 5.98 -0.27 8.10
N ILE A 77 6.32 1.01 7.88
CA ILE A 77 7.17 1.76 8.81
C ILE A 77 6.44 1.99 10.13
N PHE A 78 5.17 2.38 10.09
CA PHE A 78 4.35 2.54 11.29
C PHE A 78 4.20 1.23 12.08
N LEU A 79 3.98 0.12 11.37
CA LEU A 79 3.91 -1.20 12.01
C LEU A 79 5.22 -1.53 12.75
N LYS A 80 6.38 -1.27 12.13
CA LYS A 80 7.70 -1.47 12.78
C LYS A 80 7.88 -0.58 14.01
N GLN A 81 7.28 0.62 14.01
CA GLN A 81 7.24 1.53 15.15
C GLN A 81 6.18 1.16 16.19
N ARG A 82 5.47 0.03 16.03
CA ARG A 82 4.36 -0.42 16.88
C ARG A 82 3.17 0.55 16.92
N LYS A 83 3.05 1.41 15.91
CA LYS A 83 1.96 2.36 15.69
C LYS A 83 0.92 1.72 14.78
N LEU A 84 0.09 0.86 15.37
CA LEU A 84 -0.76 -0.05 14.61
C LEU A 84 -1.90 0.67 13.90
N GLU A 85 -2.51 1.63 14.58
CA GLU A 85 -3.63 2.42 14.08
C GLU A 85 -3.20 3.26 12.87
N GLU A 86 -2.04 3.91 12.94
CA GLU A 86 -1.48 4.64 11.81
C GLU A 86 -1.11 3.70 10.65
N ALA A 87 -0.61 2.49 10.95
CA ALA A 87 -0.33 1.50 9.90
C ALA A 87 -1.61 1.10 9.15
N ILE A 88 -2.68 0.80 9.88
CA ILE A 88 -4.02 0.48 9.32
C ILE A 88 -4.50 1.63 8.43
N GLY A 89 -4.48 2.87 8.91
CA GLY A 89 -4.96 4.02 8.13
C GLY A 89 -4.20 4.23 6.81
N ASN A 90 -2.90 3.91 6.78
CA ASN A 90 -2.10 3.98 5.55
C ASN A 90 -2.41 2.83 4.59
N TRP A 91 -2.59 1.60 5.07
CA TRP A 91 -3.00 0.49 4.21
C TRP A 91 -4.42 0.67 3.66
N GLU A 92 -5.35 1.24 4.44
CA GLU A 92 -6.68 1.61 3.96
C GLU A 92 -6.60 2.73 2.90
N ARG A 93 -5.75 3.75 3.10
CA ARG A 93 -5.51 4.78 2.06
C ARG A 93 -4.96 4.17 0.79
N SER A 94 -4.02 3.24 0.91
CA SER A 94 -3.46 2.49 -0.21
C SER A 94 -4.54 1.75 -1.00
N ILE A 95 -5.46 1.04 -0.32
CA ILE A 95 -6.59 0.34 -0.97
C ILE A 95 -7.56 1.32 -1.63
N ARG A 96 -7.81 2.49 -1.04
CA ARG A 96 -8.65 3.53 -1.66
C ARG A 96 -8.07 4.06 -2.97
N LEU A 97 -6.74 4.06 -3.10
CA LEU A 97 -6.05 4.55 -4.29
C LEU A 97 -5.86 3.45 -5.35
N ASP A 98 -5.59 2.23 -4.91
CA ASP A 98 -5.50 1.04 -5.77
C ASP A 98 -6.05 -0.18 -5.01
N SER A 99 -7.31 -0.52 -5.32
CA SER A 99 -8.01 -1.66 -4.73
C SER A 99 -7.51 -3.01 -5.23
N SER A 100 -6.62 -3.04 -6.23
CA SER A 100 -6.03 -4.27 -6.76
C SER A 100 -4.69 -4.63 -6.08
N LEU A 101 -4.19 -3.77 -5.18
CA LEU A 101 -2.92 -3.94 -4.52
C LEU A 101 -3.00 -4.99 -3.39
N LEU A 102 -2.74 -6.25 -3.76
CA LEU A 102 -2.73 -7.41 -2.86
C LEU A 102 -1.95 -7.21 -1.55
N GLY A 103 -0.85 -6.43 -1.59
CA GLY A 103 -0.01 -6.18 -0.42
C GLY A 103 -0.78 -5.54 0.73
N SER A 104 -1.60 -4.53 0.44
CA SER A 104 -2.34 -3.77 1.46
C SER A 104 -3.45 -4.59 2.09
N HIS A 105 -4.22 -5.32 1.27
CA HIS A 105 -5.25 -6.26 1.76
C HIS A 105 -4.64 -7.35 2.66
N LYS A 106 -3.47 -7.92 2.27
CA LYS A 106 -2.79 -8.94 3.10
C LYS A 106 -2.37 -8.40 4.46
N ARG A 107 -1.92 -7.14 4.52
CA ARG A 107 -1.54 -6.49 5.79
C ARG A 107 -2.75 -6.28 6.69
N LEU A 108 -3.85 -5.77 6.15
CA LEU A 108 -5.10 -5.61 6.91
C LEU A 108 -5.66 -6.95 7.36
N ALA A 109 -5.74 -7.96 6.50
CA ALA A 109 -6.20 -9.31 6.87
C ALA A 109 -5.41 -9.89 8.05
N MET A 110 -4.08 -9.81 7.99
CA MET A 110 -3.18 -10.29 9.04
C MET A 110 -3.42 -9.54 10.37
N VAL A 111 -3.52 -8.21 10.31
CA VAL A 111 -3.70 -7.39 11.52
C VAL A 111 -5.08 -7.57 12.12
N PHE A 112 -6.15 -7.53 11.32
CA PHE A 112 -7.50 -7.77 11.81
C PHE A 112 -7.67 -9.15 12.42
N GLN A 113 -7.04 -10.18 11.84
CA GLN A 113 -7.02 -11.52 12.43
C GLN A 113 -6.34 -11.52 13.81
N ARG A 114 -5.20 -10.84 13.97
CA ARG A 114 -4.50 -10.74 15.26
C ARG A 114 -5.30 -9.96 16.31
N LEU A 115 -6.06 -8.96 15.88
CA LEU A 115 -6.92 -8.16 16.75
C LEU A 115 -8.25 -8.85 17.08
N GLY A 116 -8.52 -10.05 16.56
CA GLY A 116 -9.80 -10.72 16.73
C GLY A 116 -10.96 -10.03 15.98
N ARG A 117 -10.67 -9.11 15.07
CA ARG A 117 -11.65 -8.44 14.21
C ARG A 117 -12.02 -9.36 13.05
N THR A 118 -12.69 -10.47 13.37
CA THR A 118 -13.01 -11.57 12.44
C THR A 118 -13.72 -11.09 11.18
N ARG A 119 -14.76 -10.26 11.34
CA ARG A 119 -15.53 -9.74 10.20
C ARG A 119 -14.69 -8.95 9.21
N ASP A 120 -13.79 -8.10 9.72
CA ASP A 120 -12.91 -7.29 8.88
C ASP A 120 -11.85 -8.16 8.21
N ALA A 121 -11.27 -9.13 8.92
CA ALA A 121 -10.32 -10.07 8.34
C ALA A 121 -10.95 -10.89 7.20
N VAL A 122 -12.17 -11.39 7.37
CA VAL A 122 -12.92 -12.13 6.34
C VAL A 122 -13.14 -11.27 5.10
N ARG A 123 -13.53 -10.01 5.26
CA ARG A 123 -13.68 -9.05 4.14
C ARG A 123 -12.40 -8.88 3.35
N GLU A 124 -11.27 -8.71 4.04
CA GLU A 124 -9.97 -8.59 3.38
C GLU A 124 -9.57 -9.89 2.66
N TYR A 125 -9.80 -11.07 3.24
CA TYR A 125 -9.56 -12.34 2.56
C TYR A 125 -10.41 -12.52 1.30
N LEU A 126 -11.67 -12.11 1.32
CA LEU A 126 -12.53 -12.11 0.13
C LEU A 126 -12.04 -11.14 -0.94
N ALA A 127 -11.58 -9.95 -0.56
CA ALA A 127 -10.96 -9.01 -1.49
C ALA A 127 -9.70 -9.59 -2.16
N ILE A 128 -8.83 -10.25 -1.38
CA ILE A 128 -7.65 -10.95 -1.92
C ILE A 128 -8.10 -12.07 -2.87
N ALA A 129 -9.11 -12.86 -2.51
CA ALA A 129 -9.65 -13.92 -3.36
C ALA A 129 -10.17 -13.37 -4.70
N ARG A 130 -10.93 -12.27 -4.67
CA ARG A 130 -11.41 -11.56 -5.87
C ARG A 130 -10.25 -11.15 -6.78
N ILE A 131 -9.24 -10.48 -6.22
CA ILE A 131 -8.09 -10.01 -7.00
C ILE A 131 -7.33 -11.18 -7.65
N LEU A 132 -7.19 -12.31 -6.94
CA LEU A 132 -6.53 -13.51 -7.47
C LEU A 132 -7.36 -14.17 -8.56
N GLN A 133 -8.67 -14.32 -8.39
CA GLN A 133 -9.56 -14.87 -9.42
C GLN A 133 -9.53 -14.01 -10.69
N MET A 134 -9.58 -12.68 -10.57
CA MET A 134 -9.46 -11.78 -11.74
C MET A 134 -8.13 -11.92 -12.48
N ARG A 135 -7.08 -12.44 -11.81
CA ARG A 135 -5.77 -12.74 -12.41
C ARG A 135 -5.69 -14.18 -12.96
N GLY A 136 -6.77 -14.96 -12.90
CA GLY A 136 -6.81 -16.37 -13.31
C GLY A 136 -6.20 -17.34 -12.28
N ASP A 137 -5.94 -16.89 -11.06
CA ASP A 137 -5.30 -17.66 -9.99
C ASP A 137 -6.36 -18.34 -9.08
N ASP A 138 -7.32 -19.09 -9.64
CA ASP A 138 -8.45 -19.69 -8.90
C ASP A 138 -8.01 -20.56 -7.72
N LYS A 139 -6.92 -21.32 -7.88
CA LYS A 139 -6.34 -22.13 -6.80
C LYS A 139 -5.96 -21.28 -5.59
N LYS A 140 -5.35 -20.10 -5.81
CA LYS A 140 -4.97 -19.19 -4.71
C LYS A 140 -6.19 -18.44 -4.19
N ALA A 141 -7.16 -18.12 -5.05
CA ALA A 141 -8.42 -17.52 -4.61
C ALA A 141 -9.14 -18.44 -3.61
N LEU A 142 -9.26 -19.74 -3.92
CA LEU A 142 -9.82 -20.76 -3.02
C LEU A 142 -9.05 -20.88 -1.71
N GLN A 143 -7.72 -20.76 -1.72
CA GLN A 143 -6.92 -20.75 -0.49
C GLN A 143 -7.27 -19.56 0.42
N MET A 144 -7.54 -18.39 -0.16
CA MET A 144 -7.96 -17.22 0.62
C MET A 144 -9.38 -17.39 1.17
N CYS A 145 -10.30 -17.96 0.40
CA CYS A 145 -11.63 -18.32 0.90
C CYS A 145 -11.56 -19.33 2.05
N GLN A 146 -10.68 -20.34 1.94
CA GLN A 146 -10.45 -21.29 3.04
C GLN A 146 -9.87 -20.60 4.29
N ALA A 147 -8.99 -19.61 4.12
CA ALA A 147 -8.51 -18.80 5.24
C ALA A 147 -9.65 -18.01 5.91
N ALA A 148 -10.56 -17.44 5.13
CA ALA A 148 -11.76 -16.77 5.65
C ALA A 148 -12.70 -17.75 6.40
N LEU A 149 -12.98 -18.93 5.84
CA LEU A 149 -13.82 -19.95 6.49
C LEU A 149 -13.22 -20.50 7.78
N ARG A 150 -11.89 -20.54 7.92
CA ARG A 150 -11.27 -20.90 9.21
C ARG A 150 -11.56 -19.88 10.31
N LEU A 151 -11.79 -18.62 9.95
CA LEU A 151 -12.16 -17.57 10.90
C LEU A 151 -13.66 -17.50 11.14
N ASP A 152 -14.46 -17.73 10.10
CA ASP A 152 -15.92 -17.73 10.14
C ASP A 152 -16.48 -18.87 9.27
N PRO A 153 -16.64 -20.09 9.83
CA PRO A 153 -17.04 -21.27 9.05
C PRO A 153 -18.44 -21.18 8.43
N GLY A 154 -19.31 -20.34 8.99
CA GLY A 154 -20.70 -20.18 8.54
C GLY A 154 -20.89 -19.02 7.57
N ASN A 155 -19.81 -18.37 7.11
CA ASN A 155 -19.91 -17.19 6.26
C ASN A 155 -20.47 -17.53 4.87
N GLN A 156 -21.73 -17.18 4.62
CA GLN A 156 -22.45 -17.51 3.39
C GLN A 156 -21.81 -16.89 2.14
N ASP A 157 -21.25 -15.67 2.25
CA ASP A 157 -20.58 -15.01 1.14
C ASP A 157 -19.34 -15.80 0.70
N VAL A 158 -18.57 -16.30 1.67
CA VAL A 158 -17.38 -17.11 1.40
C VAL A 158 -17.74 -18.49 0.84
N LEU A 159 -18.79 -19.14 1.37
CA LEU A 159 -19.27 -20.43 0.86
C LEU A 159 -19.71 -20.31 -0.60
N THR A 160 -20.52 -19.30 -0.90
CA THR A 160 -20.98 -19.01 -2.26
C THR A 160 -19.80 -18.74 -3.20
N ALA A 161 -18.82 -17.95 -2.76
CA ALA A 161 -17.62 -17.69 -3.56
C ALA A 161 -16.82 -18.97 -3.86
N VAL A 162 -16.68 -19.88 -2.89
CA VAL A 162 -16.00 -21.16 -3.07
C VAL A 162 -16.70 -22.03 -4.11
N GLU A 163 -18.03 -22.10 -4.06
CA GLU A 163 -18.83 -22.86 -5.03
C GLU A 163 -18.64 -22.33 -6.44
N LEU A 164 -18.82 -21.01 -6.63
CA LEU A 164 -18.67 -20.36 -7.94
C LEU A 164 -17.25 -20.58 -8.52
N ILE A 165 -16.20 -20.35 -7.74
CA ILE A 165 -14.81 -20.55 -8.21
C ILE A 165 -14.57 -22.02 -8.60
N ARG A 166 -15.11 -23.00 -7.86
CA ARG A 166 -14.96 -24.43 -8.18
C ARG A 166 -15.63 -24.83 -9.48
N HIS A 167 -16.72 -24.15 -9.84
CA HIS A 167 -17.42 -24.35 -11.10
C HIS A 167 -16.81 -23.55 -12.28
N GLY A 168 -15.70 -22.85 -12.06
CA GLY A 168 -15.06 -22.00 -13.07
C GLY A 168 -15.82 -20.71 -13.35
N GLU A 169 -16.74 -20.33 -12.45
CA GLU A 169 -17.53 -19.12 -12.55
C GLU A 169 -16.88 -17.96 -11.78
N SER A 170 -17.15 -16.74 -12.22
CA SER A 170 -16.73 -15.54 -11.49
C SER A 170 -17.55 -15.39 -10.21
N ALA A 171 -16.90 -15.55 -9.06
CA ALA A 171 -17.52 -15.38 -7.75
C ALA A 171 -17.80 -13.90 -7.41
N PHE A 172 -17.10 -12.99 -8.08
CA PHE A 172 -17.09 -11.58 -7.72
C PHE A 172 -17.39 -10.75 -8.97
N LYS A 173 -18.66 -10.36 -9.12
CA LYS A 173 -19.10 -9.43 -10.15
C LYS A 173 -18.70 -7.99 -9.82
#